data_AF-A0A1Q3N3U3-F1
#
_entry.id   AF-A0A1Q3N3U3-F1
#
_cell.length_a   1.000
_cell.length_b   1.000
_cell.length_c   1.000
_cell.angle_alpha   90.00
_cell.angle_beta   90.00
_cell.angle_gamma   90.00
#
_symmetry.space_group_name_H-M   'P 1'
#
loop_
_entity.id
_entity.type
_entity.pdbx_description
1 polymer ?
#
loop_
_entity_poly.entity_id
_entity_poly.type
_entity_poly.pdbx_seq_one_letter_code
_entity_poly.pdbx_strand_id
1 'polypeptide(L)' 'MRIKHGIILIALGIILVLFGALFKLQHWPGANWLLTVGTFMKVAGVLVLIIRMLRNPGNKAFLNS' A
#
# COMPACT_ATOMS: atom_id res chain seq x y z
N MET A 1 -9.21 -10.50 -9.82
CA MET A 1 -7.88 -10.40 -9.16
C MET A 1 -7.98 -11.03 -7.79
N ARG A 2 -7.23 -12.10 -7.51
CA ARG A 2 -7.24 -12.80 -6.21
C ARG A 2 -6.68 -11.89 -5.10
N ILE A 3 -7.20 -12.00 -3.87
CA ILE A 3 -6.81 -11.21 -2.67
C ILE A 3 -5.28 -11.07 -2.51
N LYS A 4 -4.53 -12.11 -2.91
CA LYS A 4 -3.06 -12.14 -2.95
C LYS A 4 -2.42 -10.89 -3.58
N HIS A 5 -3.02 -10.36 -4.65
CA HIS A 5 -2.50 -9.18 -5.36
C HIS A 5 -2.67 -7.89 -4.56
N GLY A 6 -3.72 -7.81 -3.71
CA GLY A 6 -3.91 -6.67 -2.81
C GLY A 6 -2.86 -6.62 -1.70
N ILE A 7 -2.49 -7.79 -1.16
CA ILE A 7 -1.44 -7.89 -0.14
C ILE A 7 -0.08 -7.48 -0.72
N ILE A 8 0.23 -7.92 -1.95
CA ILE A 8 1.47 -7.54 -2.65
C ILE A 8 1.55 -6.03 -2.88
N LEU A 9 0.43 -5.38 -3.23
CA LEU A 9 0.36 -3.92 -3.40
C LEU A 9 0.63 -3.17 -2.09
N ILE A 10 0.11 -3.63 -0.95
CA ILE A 10 0.42 -3.03 0.36
C ILE A 10 1.89 -3.20 0.69
N ALA A 11 2.44 -4.41 0.52
CA ALA A 11 3.85 -4.68 0.83
C ALA A 11 4.78 -3.77 0.02
N LEU A 12 4.52 -3.59 -1.28
CA LEU A 12 5.24 -2.64 -2.14
C LEU A 12 5.11 -1.20 -1.63
N GLY A 13 3.92 -0.76 -1.22
CA GLY A 13 3.71 0.57 -0.66
C GLY A 13 4.47 0.80 0.66
N ILE A 14 4.60 -0.23 1.51
CA ILE A 14 5.41 -0.17 2.74
C ILE A 14 6.88 0.05 2.41
N ILE A 15 7.41 -0.70 1.43
CA ILE A 15 8.80 -0.57 0.98
C ILE A 15 9.07 0.83 0.44
N LEU A 16 8.19 1.38 -0.42
CA LEU A 16 8.37 2.75 -0.95
C LEU A 16 8.41 3.82 0.16
N VAL A 17 7.57 3.69 1.19
CA VAL A 17 7.56 4.64 2.31
C VAL A 17 8.80 4.51 3.19
N LEU A 18 9.31 3.30 3.42
CA LEU A 18 10.58 3.07 4.11
C LEU A 18 11.74 3.72 3.36
N PHE A 19 11.79 3.55 2.04
CA PHE A 19 12.78 4.23 1.21
C PHE A 19 12.64 5.75 1.28
N GLY A 20 11.42 6.31 1.17
CA GLY A 20 11.22 7.75 1.33
C GLY A 20 11.66 8.30 2.70
N ALA A 21 11.46 7.53 3.77
CA ALA A 21 11.90 7.90 5.12
C ALA A 21 13.44 7.88 5.24
N LEU A 22 14.10 6.89 4.64
CA LEU A 22 15.57 6.80 4.55
C LEU A 22 16.17 8.01 3.81
N PHE A 23 15.60 8.38 2.66
CA PHE A 23 16.06 9.56 1.91
C PHE A 23 15.85 10.87 2.70
N LYS A 24 14.81 10.93 3.55
CA LYS A 24 14.60 12.08 4.47
C LYS A 24 15.68 12.18 5.53
N LEU A 25 16.14 11.04 6.07
CA LEU A 25 17.23 11.00 7.05
C LEU A 25 18.56 11.47 6.44
N GLN A 26 18.84 11.09 5.19
CA GLN A 26 20.03 11.53 4.46
C GLN A 26 19.99 13.01 4.00
N HIS A 27 18.92 13.78 4.33
CA HIS A 27 18.74 15.18 3.91
C HIS A 27 18.83 15.39 2.39
N TRP A 28 18.59 14.35 1.59
CA TRP A 28 18.69 14.45 0.15
C TRP A 28 17.62 15.41 -0.39
N PRO A 29 18.00 16.33 -1.29
CA PRO A 29 17.04 17.22 -1.93
C PRO A 29 16.02 16.37 -2.70
N GLY A 30 14.72 16.59 -2.43
CA GLY A 30 13.63 15.80 -3.01
C GLY A 30 13.05 14.70 -2.09
N ALA A 31 13.59 14.50 -0.89
CA ALA A 31 13.05 13.51 0.06
C ALA A 31 11.57 13.78 0.45
N ASN A 32 11.18 15.05 0.60
CA ASN A 32 9.78 15.40 0.86
C ASN A 32 8.88 15.03 -0.33
N TRP A 33 9.34 15.22 -1.57
CA TRP A 33 8.57 14.86 -2.76
C TRP A 33 8.38 13.34 -2.85
N LEU A 34 9.45 12.58 -2.60
CA LEU A 34 9.40 11.11 -2.56
C LEU A 34 8.44 10.59 -1.49
N LEU A 35 8.44 11.22 -0.31
CA LEU A 35 7.53 10.88 0.79
C LEU A 35 6.07 11.21 0.49
N THR A 36 5.79 12.35 -0.13
CA THR A 36 4.43 12.73 -0.53
C THR A 36 3.88 11.75 -1.56
N VAL A 37 4.67 11.43 -2.59
CA VAL A 37 4.26 10.47 -3.63
C VAL A 37 4.09 9.06 -3.06
N GLY A 38 5.05 8.59 -2.24
CA GLY A 38 4.95 7.28 -1.59
C GLY A 38 3.76 7.16 -0.63
N THR A 39 3.45 8.23 0.10
CA THR A 39 2.28 8.30 0.98
C THR A 39 0.98 8.28 0.19
N PHE A 40 0.89 9.09 -0.88
CA PHE A 40 -0.28 9.09 -1.76
C PHE A 40 -0.54 7.70 -2.36
N MET A 41 0.51 7.02 -2.80
CA MET A 41 0.40 5.69 -3.39
C MET A 41 -0.01 4.64 -2.36
N LYS A 42 0.48 4.74 -1.11
CA LYS A 42 -0.01 3.91 0.01
C LYS A 42 -1.50 4.12 0.27
N VAL A 43 -1.93 5.37 0.40
CA VAL A 43 -3.33 5.72 0.69
C VAL A 43 -4.24 5.23 -0.43
N ALA A 44 -3.86 5.46 -1.69
CA ALA A 44 -4.59 4.96 -2.86
C ALA A 44 -4.68 3.43 -2.87
N GLY A 45 -3.58 2.73 -2.58
CA GLY A 45 -3.55 1.26 -2.49
C GLY A 45 -4.48 0.72 -1.41
N VAL A 46 -4.47 1.33 -0.21
CA VAL A 46 -5.38 0.99 0.89
C VAL A 46 -6.83 1.26 0.51
N LEU A 47 -7.11 2.41 -0.11
CA LEU A 47 -8.47 2.77 -0.53
C LEU A 47 -9.03 1.77 -1.55
N VAL A 48 -8.24 1.37 -2.56
CA VAL A 48 -8.63 0.35 -3.53
C VAL A 48 -8.89 -1.00 -2.86
N LEU A 49 -8.10 -1.36 -1.84
CA LEU A 49 -8.28 -2.60 -1.09
C LEU A 49 -9.55 -2.58 -0.25
N ILE A 50 -9.82 -1.48 0.45
CA ILE A 50 -11.05 -1.27 1.22
C ILE A 50 -12.26 -1.33 0.28
N ILE A 51 -12.22 -0.60 -0.83
CA ILE A 51 -13.29 -0.64 -1.85
C ILE A 51 -13.47 -2.08 -2.33
N ARG A 52 -12.41 -2.83 -2.61
CA ARG A 52 -12.51 -4.22 -3.07
C ARG A 52 -13.04 -5.17 -1.99
N MET A 53 -12.74 -4.93 -0.72
CA MET A 53 -13.25 -5.69 0.42
C MET A 53 -14.75 -5.41 0.63
N LEU A 54 -15.18 -4.16 0.47
CA LEU A 54 -16.58 -3.75 0.60
C LEU A 54 -17.42 -4.15 -0.62
N ARG A 55 -16.88 -4.10 -1.84
CA ARG A 55 -17.58 -4.50 -3.08
C ARG A 55 -17.62 -6.01 -3.30
N ASN A 56 -16.78 -6.77 -2.61
CA ASN A 56 -16.75 -8.23 -2.69
C ASN A 56 -17.02 -8.86 -1.30
N PRO A 57 -18.25 -8.73 -0.75
CA PRO A 57 -18.62 -9.27 0.56
C PRO A 57 -18.64 -10.82 0.61
N GLY A 58 -18.42 -11.49 -0.52
CA GLY A 58 -18.66 -12.93 -0.72
C GLY A 58 -17.47 -13.87 -0.54
N ASN A 59 -16.36 -13.49 0.07
CA ASN A 59 -15.30 -14.46 0.40
C ASN A 59 -15.47 -15.00 1.82
N LYS A 60 -16.49 -15.86 2.01
CA LYS A 60 -16.59 -16.80 3.14
C LYS A 60 -15.50 -17.90 3.09
N ALA A 61 -14.32 -17.59 2.59
CA ALA A 61 -13.21 -18.54 2.39
C ALA A 61 -12.20 -18.52 3.55
N PHE A 62 -12.61 -18.02 4.73
CA PHE A 62 -11.85 -18.12 5.97
C PHE A 62 -12.39 -19.22 6.91
N LEU A 63 -13.48 -19.92 6.54
CA LEU A 63 -14.07 -21.04 7.32
C LEU A 63 -14.10 -22.38 6.58
N ASN A 64 -13.42 -22.49 5.44
CA ASN A 64 -13.28 -23.78 4.74
C ASN A 64 -11.82 -24.06 4.38
N SER A 65 -11.00 -24.14 5.43
CA SER A 65 -9.94 -25.14 5.64
C SER A 65 -9.27 -24.88 6.98
#